data_AF-A0A661DQF4-F1
#
_entry.id   AF-A0A661DQF4-F1
#
_cell.length_a   1.000
_cell.length_b   1.000
_cell.length_c   1.000
_cell.angle_alpha   90.00
_cell.angle_beta   90.00
_cell.angle_gamma   90.00
#
_symmetry.space_group_name_H-M   'P 1'
#
loop_
_entity.id
_entity.type
_entity.pdbx_description
1 polymer ?
#
loop_
_entity_poly.entity_id
_entity_poly.type
_entity_poly.pdbx_seq_one_letter_code
_entity_poly.pdbx_strand_id
1 'polypeptide(L)'
;MEKSFIEMSSDKKYKELFIDVSDYEQPEPFEKVIQLLFKMNRGEYIRMHHRKKPLPLIQFIQENGFDCIVHQGSEIPWEIIIWHKTDLEVEQYCLTQFPA
;
A
#
# COMPACT_ATOMS: atom_id res chain seq x y z
N MET A 1 -16.75 26.26 23.85
CA MET A 1 -15.86 26.28 22.67
C MET A 1 -15.39 24.86 22.48
N GLU A 2 -16.19 24.11 21.73
CA GLU A 2 -16.14 22.66 21.67
C GLU A 2 -14.86 22.13 21.04
N LYS A 3 -14.32 21.13 21.72
CA LYS A 3 -13.25 20.25 21.27
C LYS A 3 -13.74 19.45 20.07
N SER A 4 -12.86 19.20 19.11
CA SER A 4 -12.90 17.96 18.32
C SER A 4 -11.49 17.67 17.83
N PHE A 5 -10.70 17.09 18.74
CA PHE A 5 -9.61 16.21 18.37
C PHE A 5 -10.22 15.11 17.52
N ILE A 6 -9.78 14.97 16.28
CA ILE A 6 -10.18 13.86 15.42
C ILE A 6 -9.69 12.59 16.10
N GLU A 7 -10.63 11.74 16.48
CA GLU A 7 -10.39 10.40 17.04
C GLU A 7 -9.56 9.59 16.06
N MET A 8 -8.33 9.31 16.45
CA MET A 8 -7.48 8.31 15.82
C MET A 8 -7.99 6.96 16.31
N SER A 9 -9.00 6.39 15.62
CA SER A 9 -9.65 5.15 16.04
C SER A 9 -8.63 4.01 16.07
N SER A 10 -8.47 3.43 17.26
CA SER A 10 -7.40 2.51 17.63
C SER A 10 -7.75 1.03 17.48
N ASP A 11 -8.69 0.68 16.60
CA ASP A 11 -9.10 -0.73 16.36
C ASP A 11 -9.09 -1.10 14.87
N LYS A 12 -8.03 -0.74 14.13
CA LYS A 12 -7.80 -1.39 12.83
C LYS A 12 -7.13 -2.75 13.07
N LYS A 13 -7.85 -3.83 12.72
CA LYS A 13 -7.35 -5.22 12.78
C LYS A 13 -6.03 -5.42 12.02
N TYR A 14 -5.82 -4.65 10.95
CA TYR A 14 -4.60 -4.66 10.14
C TYR A 14 -4.02 -3.26 10.05
N LYS A 15 -2.69 -3.18 10.02
CA LYS A 15 -1.97 -1.91 10.06
C LYS A 15 -1.57 -1.47 8.66
N GLU A 16 -1.90 -0.22 8.34
CA GLU A 16 -1.51 0.44 7.10
C GLU A 16 -0.08 0.99 7.21
N LEU A 17 0.74 0.73 6.20
CA LEU A 17 2.01 1.38 5.95
C LEU A 17 1.84 2.28 4.72
N PHE A 18 1.56 3.56 4.93
CA PHE A 18 1.35 4.51 3.85
C PHE A 18 2.66 5.08 3.31
N ILE A 19 2.79 5.15 1.99
CA ILE A 19 3.88 5.87 1.31
C ILE A 19 3.38 6.59 0.06
N ASP A 20 3.68 7.89 -0.02
CA ASP A 20 3.51 8.66 -1.25
C ASP A 20 4.87 8.83 -1.94
N VAL A 21 4.96 8.37 -3.18
CA VAL A 21 6.16 8.49 -4.02
C VAL A 21 5.89 9.28 -5.32
N SER A 22 4.79 10.02 -5.38
CA SER A 22 4.36 10.77 -6.57
C SER A 22 5.39 11.83 -7.02
N ASP A 23 6.08 12.47 -6.08
CA ASP A 23 7.08 13.52 -6.34
C ASP A 23 8.51 13.01 -6.56
N TYR A 24 8.74 11.70 -6.50
CA TYR A 24 10.09 11.14 -6.59
C TYR A 24 10.48 10.79 -8.03
N GLU A 25 11.78 10.91 -8.30
CA GLU A 25 12.36 10.54 -9.57
C GLU A 25 12.82 9.09 -9.58
N GLN A 26 12.82 8.45 -10.75
CA GLN A 26 13.32 7.08 -10.85
C GLN A 26 14.83 7.06 -10.54
N PRO A 27 15.35 6.07 -9.78
CA PRO A 27 14.69 4.84 -9.29
C PRO A 27 14.10 4.92 -7.87
N GLU A 28 14.09 6.10 -7.24
CA GLU A 28 13.81 6.27 -5.81
C GLU A 28 12.46 5.70 -5.33
N PRO A 29 11.32 5.81 -6.08
CA PRO A 29 10.07 5.18 -5.70
C PRO A 29 10.22 3.68 -5.43
N PHE A 30 10.96 2.99 -6.30
CA PHE A 30 11.15 1.55 -6.20
C PHE A 30 11.93 1.21 -4.93
N GLU A 31 13.08 1.86 -4.72
CA GLU A 31 13.96 1.59 -3.58
C GLU A 31 13.23 1.80 -2.23
N LYS A 32 12.45 2.86 -2.10
CA LYS A 32 11.68 3.14 -0.88
C LYS A 32 10.64 2.07 -0.59
N VAL A 33 9.93 1.62 -1.60
CA VAL A 33 8.88 0.60 -1.44
C VAL A 33 9.51 -0.74 -1.11
N ILE A 34 10.63 -1.11 -1.74
CA ILE A 34 11.36 -2.33 -1.39
C ILE A 34 11.84 -2.31 0.06
N GLN A 35 12.37 -1.18 0.55
CA GLN A 35 12.77 -1.05 1.95
C GLN A 35 11.60 -1.22 2.93
N LEU A 36 10.40 -0.78 2.56
CA LEU A 36 9.17 -1.01 3.35
C LEU A 36 8.76 -2.47 3.31
N LEU A 37 8.74 -3.09 2.13
CA LEU A 37 8.38 -4.51 1.95
C LEU A 37 9.26 -5.43 2.80
N PHE A 38 10.57 -5.19 2.86
CA PHE A 38 11.49 -5.98 3.68
C PHE A 38 11.26 -5.85 5.19
N LYS A 39 10.56 -4.81 5.63
CA LYS A 39 10.23 -4.56 7.04
C LYS A 39 8.78 -4.90 7.37
N MET A 40 7.97 -5.26 6.37
CA MET A 40 6.54 -5.49 6.50
C MET A 40 6.29 -6.83 7.19
N ASN A 41 5.48 -6.79 8.25
CA ASN A 41 5.09 -7.95 9.04
C ASN A 41 3.74 -8.51 8.56
N ARG A 42 3.36 -9.69 9.07
CA ARG A 42 1.99 -10.20 8.92
C ARG A 42 1.01 -9.26 9.64
N GLY A 43 -0.18 -9.12 9.10
CA GLY A 43 -1.17 -8.15 9.56
C GLY A 43 -0.89 -6.70 9.12
N GLU A 44 0.15 -6.47 8.31
CA GLU A 44 0.45 -5.16 7.70
C GLU A 44 0.20 -5.20 6.18
N TYR A 45 -0.18 -4.05 5.63
CA TYR A 45 -0.27 -3.84 4.19
C TYR A 45 0.31 -2.46 3.83
N ILE A 46 0.84 -2.32 2.61
CA ILE A 46 1.31 -1.03 2.09
C ILE A 46 0.21 -0.41 1.24
N ARG A 47 -0.02 0.88 1.43
CA ARG A 47 -0.80 1.73 0.53
C ARG A 47 0.15 2.74 -0.10
N MET A 48 0.37 2.60 -1.40
CA MET A 48 1.32 3.41 -2.16
C MET A 48 0.60 4.31 -3.15
N HIS A 49 0.95 5.61 -3.15
CA HIS A 49 0.55 6.56 -4.19
C HIS A 49 1.70 6.81 -5.16
N HIS A 50 1.41 6.78 -6.45
CA HIS A 50 2.41 6.90 -7.49
C HIS A 50 1.87 7.70 -8.69
N ARG A 51 2.74 8.48 -9.35
CA ARG A 51 2.39 9.32 -10.51
C ARG A 51 2.25 8.55 -11.84
N LYS A 52 2.75 7.32 -11.91
CA LYS A 52 2.81 6.44 -13.09
C LYS A 52 2.55 4.98 -12.71
N LYS A 53 2.14 4.12 -13.63
CA LYS A 53 1.98 2.68 -13.35
C LYS A 53 3.35 2.04 -13.05
N PRO A 54 3.59 1.46 -11.87
CA PRO A 54 4.92 0.97 -11.48
C PRO A 54 5.14 -0.48 -11.93
N LEU A 55 5.21 -0.72 -13.25
CA LEU A 55 5.35 -2.08 -13.81
C LEU A 55 6.54 -2.88 -13.22
N PRO A 56 7.75 -2.30 -13.05
CA PRO A 56 8.88 -3.04 -12.48
C PRO A 56 8.62 -3.50 -11.04
N LEU A 57 7.91 -2.68 -10.25
CA LEU A 57 7.56 -3.03 -8.88
C LEU A 57 6.56 -4.19 -8.85
N ILE A 58 5.53 -4.14 -9.71
CA ILE A 58 4.50 -5.19 -9.77
C ILE A 58 5.12 -6.56 -10.07
N GLN A 59 6.06 -6.61 -11.02
CA GLN A 59 6.81 -7.83 -11.30
C GLN A 59 7.61 -8.30 -10.09
N PHE A 60 8.39 -7.39 -9.47
CA PHE A 60 9.22 -7.72 -8.32
C PHE A 60 8.38 -8.31 -7.16
N ILE A 61 7.27 -7.68 -6.80
CA ILE A 61 6.48 -8.11 -5.63
C ILE A 61 5.84 -9.48 -5.84
N GLN A 62 5.39 -9.80 -7.06
CA GLN A 62 4.84 -11.11 -7.41
C GLN A 62 5.90 -12.22 -7.33
N GLU A 63 7.13 -11.92 -7.74
CA GLU A 63 8.27 -12.85 -7.64
C GLU A 63 8.77 -13.04 -6.19
N ASN A 64 8.47 -12.09 -5.29
CA ASN A 64 9.01 -12.06 -3.93
C ASN A 64 7.98 -12.35 -2.82
N GLY A 65 6.87 -13.04 -3.15
CA GLY A 65 5.92 -13.56 -2.15
C GLY A 65 4.87 -12.55 -1.68
N PHE A 66 4.65 -11.49 -2.45
CA PHE A 66 3.60 -10.50 -2.20
C PHE A 66 2.53 -10.57 -3.28
N ASP A 67 1.39 -9.95 -3.01
CA ASP A 67 0.32 -9.71 -3.99
C ASP A 67 -0.17 -8.26 -3.88
N CYS A 68 -0.91 -7.79 -4.89
CA CYS A 68 -1.38 -6.41 -4.92
C CYS A 68 -2.67 -6.16 -5.69
N ILE A 69 -3.35 -5.06 -5.34
CA ILE A 69 -4.35 -4.40 -6.18
C ILE A 69 -3.75 -3.12 -6.73
N VAL A 70 -4.08 -2.77 -7.98
CA VAL A 70 -3.65 -1.54 -8.63
C VAL A 70 -4.88 -0.77 -9.12
N HIS A 71 -5.07 0.42 -8.61
CA HIS A 71 -6.12 1.35 -9.00
C HIS A 71 -5.56 2.50 -9.81
N GLN A 72 -6.29 2.87 -10.85
CA GLN A 72 -6.08 4.11 -11.59
C GLN A 72 -7.15 5.11 -11.18
N GLY A 73 -6.75 6.18 -10.49
CA GLY A 73 -7.67 7.19 -9.97
C GLY A 73 -7.65 8.49 -10.78
N SER A 74 -8.66 9.32 -10.53
CA SER A 74 -8.74 10.70 -11.04
C SER A 74 -8.00 11.71 -10.17
N GLU A 75 -7.97 11.49 -8.85
CA GLU A 75 -7.25 12.35 -7.89
C GLU A 75 -5.81 11.87 -7.68
N ILE A 76 -5.64 10.56 -7.48
CA ILE A 76 -4.33 9.90 -7.40
C ILE A 76 -4.14 9.07 -8.67
N PRO A 77 -3.14 9.36 -9.51
CA PRO A 77 -2.98 8.68 -10.80
C PRO A 77 -2.89 7.15 -10.67
N TRP A 78 -2.12 6.68 -9.69
CA TRP A 78 -1.98 5.26 -9.39
C TRP A 78 -1.92 5.03 -7.89
N GLU A 79 -2.84 4.20 -7.39
CA GLU A 79 -2.84 3.70 -6.02
C GLU A 79 -2.60 2.20 -6.04
N ILE A 80 -1.66 1.73 -5.23
CA ILE A 80 -1.28 0.32 -5.17
C ILE A 80 -1.40 -0.14 -3.72
N ILE A 81 -2.12 -1.23 -3.50
CA ILE A 81 -2.28 -1.88 -2.20
C ILE A 81 -1.48 -3.18 -2.24
N ILE A 82 -0.52 -3.38 -1.34
CA ILE A 82 0.40 -4.53 -1.37
C ILE A 82 0.34 -5.26 -0.02
N TRP A 83 0.29 -6.60 -0.04
CA TRP A 83 0.30 -7.44 1.15
C TRP A 83 1.14 -8.71 0.93
N HIS A 84 1.45 -9.41 2.03
CA HIS A 84 2.09 -10.73 1.96
C HIS A 84 1.12 -11.73 1.33
N LYS A 85 1.52 -12.45 0.27
CA LYS A 85 0.64 -13.37 -0.47
C LYS A 85 0.08 -14.51 0.40
N THR A 86 0.78 -14.85 1.47
CA THR A 86 0.35 -15.90 2.41
C THR A 86 -0.51 -15.36 3.57
N ASP A 87 -0.78 -14.06 3.61
CA ASP A 87 -1.63 -13.41 4.61
C ASP A 87 -3.06 -13.25 4.08
N LEU A 88 -3.78 -14.36 4.02
CA LEU A 88 -5.14 -14.43 3.46
C LEU A 88 -6.12 -13.51 4.19
N GLU A 89 -5.90 -13.26 5.48
CA GLU A 89 -6.74 -12.38 6.28
C GLU A 89 -6.58 -10.91 5.88
N VAL A 90 -5.34 -10.48 5.59
CA VAL A 90 -5.05 -9.15 5.06
C VAL A 90 -5.53 -9.04 3.61
N GLU A 91 -5.33 -10.08 2.79
CA GLU A 91 -5.83 -10.13 1.41
C GLU A 91 -7.33 -9.84 1.35
N GLN A 92 -8.14 -10.60 2.10
CA GLN A 92 -9.60 -10.41 2.13
C GLN A 92 -9.99 -9.00 2.62
N TYR A 93 -9.25 -8.47 3.60
CA TYR A 93 -9.45 -7.09 4.05
C TYR A 93 -9.15 -6.08 2.94
N CYS A 94 -8.00 -6.19 2.27
CA CYS A 94 -7.61 -5.28 1.20
C CYS A 94 -8.62 -5.32 0.03
N LEU A 95 -9.04 -6.52 -0.40
CA LEU A 95 -10.05 -6.68 -1.45
C LEU A 95 -11.41 -6.07 -1.08
N THR A 96 -11.76 -6.07 0.22
CA THR A 96 -13.02 -5.49 0.71
C THR A 96 -12.94 -3.97 0.84
N GLN A 97 -11.81 -3.44 1.35
CA GLN A 97 -11.65 -2.01 1.62
C GLN A 97 -11.26 -1.20 0.39
N PHE A 98 -10.60 -1.83 -0.58
CA PHE A 98 -10.09 -1.20 -1.78
C PHE A 98 -10.62 -1.99 -3.01
N PRO A 99 -11.92 -1.91 -3.31
CA PRO A 99 -12.48 -2.59 -4.48
C PRO A 99 -12.01 -1.93 -5.78
N ALA A 100 -11.82 -2.76 -6.82
CA ALA A 100 -11.40 -2.36 -8.16
C ALA A 100 -12.48 -1.61 -8.96
#